data_AF-K2R7M4-F1
#
_entry.id   AF-K2R7M4-F1
#
_cell.length_a   1.000
_cell.length_b   1.000
_cell.length_c   1.000
_cell.angle_alpha   90.00
_cell.angle_beta   90.00
_cell.angle_gamma   90.00
#
_symmetry.space_group_name_H-M   'P 1'
#
loop_
_entity.id
_entity.type
_entity.pdbx_description
1 polymer ?
#
loop_
_entity_poly.entity_id
_entity_poly.type
_entity_poly.pdbx_seq_one_letter_code
_entity_poly.pdbx_strand_id
1 'polypeptide(L)'
;KTQYINLAIQSIDTHASHSERATCREYLAPRSTVRDRRAGAVPRAEAVPNGKKLTKHEEGAIVERILDLDSRGFPPSKDILRDMANKLLAERDGGTVGKNWPDRFISRRDELKTCWTRAYDRQRAL
;
A
#
# COMPACT_ATOMS: atom_id res chain seq x y z
N LYS A 1 -5.48 17.10 -10.64
CA LYS A 1 -6.60 16.27 -11.18
C LYS A 1 -7.58 15.83 -10.10
N THR A 2 -7.14 15.27 -8.96
CA THR A 2 -8.04 14.88 -7.85
C THR A 2 -8.82 16.06 -7.24
N GLN A 3 -8.19 17.24 -7.16
CA GLN A 3 -8.83 18.46 -6.64
C GLN A 3 -10.09 18.86 -7.42
N TYR A 4 -10.06 18.82 -8.76
CA TYR A 4 -11.23 19.16 -9.59
C TYR A 4 -12.39 18.18 -9.44
N ILE A 5 -12.11 16.90 -9.21
CA ILE A 5 -13.14 15.89 -8.94
C ILE A 5 -13.82 16.18 -7.61
N ASN A 6 -13.04 16.49 -6.56
CA ASN A 6 -13.60 16.80 -5.24
C ASN A 6 -14.43 18.09 -5.24
N LEU A 7 -13.98 19.12 -5.97
CA LEU A 7 -14.75 20.36 -6.16
C LEU A 7 -16.06 20.12 -6.92
N ALA A 8 -16.04 19.29 -7.96
CA ALA A 8 -17.24 18.92 -8.70
C ALA A 8 -18.25 18.17 -7.80
N ILE A 9 -17.78 17.25 -6.96
CA ILE A 9 -18.62 16.52 -5.99
C ILE A 9 -19.24 17.50 -4.99
N GLN A 10 -18.44 18.37 -4.38
CA GLN A 10 -18.93 19.38 -3.44
C GLN A 10 -19.98 20.30 -4.07
N SER A 11 -19.75 20.74 -5.31
CA SER A 11 -20.69 21.58 -6.06
C SER A 11 -22.02 20.86 -6.33
N ILE A 12 -21.99 19.57 -6.71
CA ILE A 12 -23.19 18.75 -6.92
C ILE A 12 -23.97 18.54 -5.60
N ASP A 13 -23.27 18.27 -4.51
CA ASP A 13 -23.89 17.99 -3.21
C ASP A 13 -24.46 19.27 -2.56
N THR A 14 -23.82 20.42 -2.79
CA THR A 14 -24.26 21.73 -2.24
C THR A 14 -25.34 22.39 -3.09
N HIS A 15 -25.27 22.25 -4.42
CA HIS A 15 -26.19 22.88 -5.36
C HIS A 15 -27.01 21.83 -6.11
N ALA A 16 -28.06 21.32 -5.44
CA ALA A 16 -28.97 20.31 -5.97
C ALA A 16 -29.70 20.73 -7.29
N SER A 17 -29.68 22.02 -7.64
CA SER A 17 -30.28 22.57 -8.87
C SER A 17 -29.35 22.51 -10.10
N HIS A 18 -28.05 22.26 -9.92
CA HIS A 18 -27.12 22.17 -11.05
C HIS A 18 -27.13 20.76 -11.64
N SER A 19 -27.23 20.66 -12.96
CA SER A 19 -27.08 19.38 -13.64
C SER A 19 -25.67 18.83 -13.41
N GLU A 20 -25.57 17.58 -12.94
CA GLU A 20 -24.29 16.86 -12.80
C GLU A 20 -23.44 16.94 -14.09
N ARG A 21 -24.10 16.96 -15.26
CA ARG A 21 -23.44 17.13 -16.56
C ARG A 21 -22.74 18.47 -16.71
N ALA A 22 -23.40 19.55 -16.30
CA ALA A 22 -22.90 20.91 -16.42
C ALA A 22 -21.73 21.12 -15.45
N THR A 23 -21.88 20.70 -14.20
CA THR A 23 -20.82 20.76 -13.19
C THR A 23 -19.58 19.98 -13.62
N CYS A 24 -19.74 18.74 -14.11
CA CYS A 24 -18.61 17.95 -14.60
C CYS A 24 -17.88 18.61 -15.79
N ARG A 25 -18.62 19.27 -16.68
CA ARG A 25 -18.05 20.01 -17.82
C ARG A 25 -17.29 21.25 -17.36
N GLU A 26 -17.83 21.99 -16.39
CA GLU A 26 -17.23 23.19 -15.81
C GLU A 26 -15.90 22.88 -15.12
N TYR A 27 -15.86 21.83 -14.30
CA TYR A 27 -14.66 21.42 -13.57
C TYR A 27 -13.72 20.49 -14.37
N LEU A 28 -14.02 20.24 -15.66
CA LEU A 28 -13.26 19.30 -16.50
C LEU A 28 -13.10 17.91 -15.86
N ALA A 29 -14.10 17.48 -15.09
CA ALA A 29 -14.11 16.24 -14.35
C ALA A 29 -14.90 15.16 -15.13
N PRO A 30 -14.31 13.97 -15.40
CA PRO A 30 -15.06 12.90 -16.04
C PRO A 30 -16.25 12.46 -15.20
N ARG A 31 -17.45 12.44 -15.80
CA ARG A 31 -18.70 12.07 -15.10
C ARG A 31 -18.64 10.70 -14.44
N SER A 32 -18.09 9.69 -15.13
CA SER A 32 -17.92 8.34 -14.59
C SER A 32 -17.10 8.37 -13.30
N THR A 33 -15.98 9.09 -13.29
CA THR A 33 -15.13 9.23 -12.11
C THR A 33 -15.86 9.95 -10.97
N VAL A 34 -16.57 11.05 -11.24
CA VAL A 34 -17.34 11.78 -10.22
C VAL A 34 -18.41 10.88 -9.59
N ARG A 35 -19.17 10.14 -10.41
CA ARG A 35 -20.18 9.18 -9.95
C ARG A 35 -19.58 8.08 -9.10
N ASP A 36 -18.50 7.45 -9.57
CA ASP A 36 -17.84 6.36 -8.85
C ASP A 36 -17.28 6.86 -7.51
N ARG A 37 -16.74 8.09 -7.46
CA ARG A 37 -16.32 8.73 -6.20
C ARG A 37 -17.47 9.00 -5.24
N ARG A 38 -18.62 9.51 -5.72
CA ARG A 38 -19.82 9.68 -4.88
C ARG A 38 -20.36 8.35 -4.37
N ALA A 39 -20.17 7.27 -5.11
CA ALA A 39 -20.49 5.90 -4.67
C ALA A 39 -19.45 5.29 -3.70
N GLY A 40 -18.43 6.04 -3.28
CA GLY A 40 -17.43 5.60 -2.30
C GLY A 40 -16.17 4.96 -2.90
N ALA A 41 -15.99 4.98 -4.22
CA ALA A 41 -14.76 4.49 -4.83
C ALA A 41 -13.58 5.41 -4.42
N VAL A 42 -12.49 4.82 -3.95
CA VAL A 42 -11.27 5.55 -3.60
C VAL A 42 -10.33 5.68 -4.82
N PRO A 43 -9.46 6.70 -4.88
CA PRO A 43 -8.43 6.76 -5.91
C PRO A 43 -7.59 5.50 -5.92
N ARG A 44 -7.15 5.07 -7.11
CA ARG A 44 -6.28 3.89 -7.21
C ARG A 44 -4.99 4.02 -6.39
N ALA A 45 -4.47 5.24 -6.22
CA ALA A 45 -3.29 5.52 -5.41
C ALA A 45 -3.52 5.27 -3.91
N GLU A 46 -4.76 5.41 -3.42
CA GLU A 46 -5.12 5.19 -2.02
C GLU A 46 -5.71 3.79 -1.79
N ALA A 47 -6.25 3.17 -2.84
CA ALA A 47 -6.83 1.84 -2.81
C ALA A 47 -5.79 0.79 -2.39
N VAL A 48 -6.17 -0.05 -1.41
CA VAL A 48 -5.37 -1.21 -1.02
C VAL A 48 -5.40 -2.23 -2.18
N PRO A 49 -4.25 -2.72 -2.67
CA PRO A 49 -4.23 -3.75 -3.70
C PRO A 49 -4.90 -5.03 -3.20
N ASN A 50 -5.78 -5.64 -3.99
CA ASN A 50 -6.53 -6.87 -3.65
C ASN A 50 -5.65 -8.05 -3.20
N GLY A 51 -4.34 -8.03 -3.50
CA GLY A 51 -3.37 -9.05 -3.08
C GLY A 51 -2.63 -8.76 -1.77
N LYS A 52 -2.90 -7.65 -1.07
CA LYS A 52 -2.31 -7.39 0.24
C LYS A 52 -3.05 -8.17 1.32
N LYS A 53 -2.45 -9.26 1.79
CA LYS A 53 -2.94 -10.07 2.92
C LYS A 53 -2.71 -9.39 4.27
N LEU A 54 -1.66 -8.58 4.39
CA LEU A 54 -1.29 -7.89 5.61
C LEU A 54 -1.78 -6.44 5.58
N THR A 55 -2.18 -5.95 6.74
CA THR A 55 -2.55 -4.55 6.98
C THR A 55 -1.33 -3.65 6.98
N LYS A 56 -1.53 -2.34 6.85
CA LYS A 56 -0.44 -1.36 6.93
C LYS A 56 0.33 -1.44 8.26
N HIS A 57 -0.37 -1.69 9.36
CA HIS A 57 0.21 -1.81 10.70
C HIS A 57 1.07 -3.07 10.83
N GLU A 58 0.54 -4.22 10.39
CA GLU A 58 1.27 -5.50 10.38
C GLU A 58 2.54 -5.41 9.51
N GLU A 59 2.43 -4.83 8.30
CA GLU A 59 3.60 -4.60 7.45
C GLU A 59 4.64 -3.68 8.14
N GLY A 60 4.18 -2.66 8.88
CA GLY A 60 5.05 -1.75 9.63
C GLY A 60 5.81 -2.45 10.76
N ALA A 61 5.12 -3.25 11.57
CA ALA A 61 5.73 -4.02 12.65
C ALA A 61 6.81 -4.99 12.14
N ILE A 62 6.56 -5.63 10.99
CA ILE A 62 7.55 -6.48 10.31
C ILE A 62 8.79 -5.67 9.90
N VAL A 63 8.61 -4.49 9.31
CA VAL A 63 9.70 -3.61 8.87
C VAL A 63 10.55 -3.18 10.07
N GLU A 64 9.92 -2.66 11.13
CA GLU A 64 10.61 -2.23 12.35
C GLU A 64 11.42 -3.36 12.96
N ARG A 65 10.84 -4.57 13.04
CA ARG A 65 11.53 -5.74 13.57
C ARG A 65 12.77 -6.10 12.75
N ILE A 66 12.70 -5.99 11.44
CA ILE A 66 13.84 -6.27 10.55
C ILE A 66 14.94 -5.22 10.72
N LEU A 67 14.57 -3.94 10.78
CA LEU A 67 15.53 -2.85 10.97
C LEU A 67 16.24 -2.97 12.33
N ASP A 68 15.51 -3.35 13.38
CA ASP A 68 16.08 -3.67 14.69
C ASP A 68 17.09 -4.82 14.60
N LEU A 69 16.76 -5.91 13.89
CA LEU A 69 17.70 -7.02 13.69
C LEU A 69 18.96 -6.60 12.91
N ASP A 70 18.81 -5.83 11.83
CA ASP A 70 19.92 -5.32 11.03
C ASP A 70 20.84 -4.40 11.86
N SER A 71 20.25 -3.53 12.69
CA SER A 71 20.99 -2.63 13.58
C SER A 71 21.85 -3.37 14.61
N ARG A 72 21.42 -4.57 15.03
CA ARG A 72 22.15 -5.47 15.94
C ARG A 72 23.20 -6.32 15.23
N GLY A 73 23.36 -6.14 13.91
CA GLY A 73 24.31 -6.88 13.10
C GLY A 73 23.81 -8.21 12.57
N PHE A 74 22.55 -8.59 12.84
CA PHE A 74 21.98 -9.82 12.29
C PHE A 74 21.50 -9.59 10.86
N PRO A 75 21.97 -10.39 9.89
CA PRO A 75 21.56 -10.22 8.51
C PRO A 75 20.06 -10.56 8.36
N PRO A 76 19.28 -9.72 7.67
CA PRO A 76 17.86 -9.96 7.52
C PRO A 76 17.59 -11.14 6.57
N SER A 77 16.86 -12.16 7.05
CA SER A 77 16.52 -13.36 6.27
C SER A 77 15.12 -13.27 5.66
N LYS A 78 14.99 -13.70 4.40
CA LYS A 78 13.70 -13.81 3.71
C LYS A 78 12.79 -14.85 4.33
N ASP A 79 13.35 -15.89 4.95
CA ASP A 79 12.58 -16.92 5.63
C ASP A 79 12.02 -16.40 6.95
N ILE A 80 12.81 -15.66 7.72
CA ILE A 80 12.34 -14.96 8.93
C ILE A 80 11.22 -13.98 8.56
N LEU A 81 11.36 -13.22 7.47
CA LEU A 81 10.32 -12.33 6.95
C LEU A 81 9.03 -13.09 6.60
N ARG A 82 9.15 -14.26 5.97
CA ARG A 82 7.99 -15.12 5.66
C ARG A 82 7.32 -15.65 6.92
N ASP A 83 8.09 -16.07 7.91
CA ASP A 83 7.59 -16.62 9.16
C ASP A 83 6.88 -15.58 10.01
N MET A 84 7.41 -14.35 10.11
CA MET A 84 6.74 -13.25 10.80
C MET A 84 5.40 -12.91 10.14
N ALA A 85 5.35 -12.87 8.81
CA ALA A 85 4.12 -12.65 8.07
C ALA A 85 3.10 -13.78 8.28
N ASN A 86 3.54 -15.03 8.24
CA ASN A 86 2.67 -16.19 8.47
C ASN A 86 2.14 -16.25 9.91
N LYS A 87 2.95 -15.86 10.91
CA LYS A 87 2.49 -15.78 12.31
C LYS A 87 1.36 -14.77 12.47
N LEU A 88 1.51 -13.57 11.92
CA LEU A 88 0.46 -12.55 11.95
C LEU A 88 -0.81 -12.99 11.21
N LEU A 89 -0.67 -13.70 10.09
CA LEU A 89 -1.83 -14.24 9.39
C LEU A 89 -2.49 -15.39 10.16
N ALA A 90 -1.71 -16.25 10.81
CA ALA A 90 -2.24 -17.35 11.62
C ALA A 90 -3.08 -16.82 12.81
N GLU A 91 -2.67 -15.71 13.43
CA GLU A 91 -3.45 -15.04 14.48
C GLU A 91 -4.81 -14.51 14.00
N ARG A 92 -4.99 -14.34 12.68
CA ARG A 92 -6.21 -13.80 12.06
C ARG A 92 -6.94 -14.81 11.17
N ASP A 93 -6.59 -16.09 11.26
CA ASP A 93 -7.07 -17.15 10.37
C ASP A 93 -6.88 -16.86 8.86
N GLY A 94 -5.86 -16.06 8.52
CA GLY A 94 -5.61 -15.46 7.20
C GLY A 94 -4.83 -16.31 6.19
N GLY A 95 -4.66 -17.61 6.46
CA GLY A 95 -3.84 -18.52 5.65
C GLY A 95 -2.35 -18.11 5.61
N THR A 96 -1.62 -18.52 4.57
CA THR A 96 -0.16 -18.25 4.46
C THR A 96 0.19 -17.31 3.31
N VAL A 97 1.33 -16.64 3.40
CA VAL A 97 1.88 -15.86 2.29
C VAL A 97 2.48 -16.78 1.21
N GLY A 98 2.46 -16.33 -0.04
CA GLY A 98 3.03 -17.08 -1.15
C GLY A 98 4.57 -17.08 -1.17
N LYS A 99 5.16 -18.02 -1.92
CA LYS A 99 6.63 -18.17 -2.05
C LYS A 99 7.37 -16.87 -2.38
N ASN A 100 6.84 -16.10 -3.34
CA ASN A 100 7.44 -14.87 -3.86
C ASN A 100 7.03 -13.61 -3.07
N TRP A 101 6.27 -13.78 -1.98
CA TRP A 101 5.82 -12.65 -1.17
C TRP A 101 6.97 -11.88 -0.51
N PRO A 102 8.00 -12.52 0.08
CA PRO A 102 9.15 -11.80 0.66
C PRO A 102 9.86 -10.90 -0.35
N ASP A 103 10.14 -11.40 -1.56
CA ASP A 103 10.80 -10.62 -2.61
C ASP A 103 9.97 -9.41 -3.04
N ARG A 104 8.67 -9.60 -3.22
CA ARG A 104 7.72 -8.52 -3.54
C ARG A 104 7.54 -7.54 -2.39
N PHE A 105 7.70 -7.99 -1.15
CA PHE A 105 7.62 -7.12 0.02
C PHE A 105 8.84 -6.21 0.09
N ILE A 106 10.04 -6.77 -0.03
CA ILE A 106 11.30 -6.03 -0.06
C ILE A 106 11.33 -5.06 -1.25
N SER A 107 10.90 -5.48 -2.44
CA SER A 107 10.94 -4.60 -3.63
C SER A 107 10.03 -3.37 -3.54
N ARG A 108 9.00 -3.42 -2.69
CA ARG A 108 8.06 -2.30 -2.45
C ARG A 108 8.48 -1.36 -1.33
N ARG A 109 9.50 -1.72 -0.54
CA ARG A 109 9.94 -0.98 0.66
C ARG A 109 11.40 -0.60 0.51
N ASP A 110 11.66 0.67 0.19
CA ASP A 110 13.02 1.17 -0.04
C ASP A 110 13.86 1.11 1.24
N GLU A 111 13.24 1.16 2.42
CA GLU A 111 13.92 1.00 3.71
C GLU A 111 14.57 -0.39 3.81
N LEU A 112 13.87 -1.42 3.34
CA LEU A 112 14.37 -2.80 3.38
C LEU A 112 15.38 -3.08 2.28
N LYS A 113 15.26 -2.47 1.09
CA LYS A 113 16.24 -2.68 0.01
C LYS A 113 17.66 -2.45 0.47
N THR A 114 17.87 -1.35 1.21
CA THR A 114 19.19 -0.96 1.73
C THR A 114 19.79 -2.03 2.65
N CYS A 115 19.00 -2.61 3.56
CA CYS A 115 19.47 -3.66 4.48
C CYS A 115 19.92 -4.92 3.74
N TRP A 116 19.19 -5.34 2.69
CA TRP A 116 19.55 -6.54 1.93
C TRP A 116 20.70 -6.32 0.95
N THR A 117 20.84 -5.12 0.36
CA THR A 117 22.01 -4.79 -0.46
C THR A 117 23.29 -4.80 0.38
N ARG A 118 23.27 -4.17 1.57
CA ARG A 118 24.42 -4.17 2.51
C ARG A 118 24.78 -5.58 2.98
N ALA A 119 23.78 -6.41 3.28
CA ALA A 119 24.02 -7.80 3.69
C ALA A 119 24.71 -8.60 2.57
N TYR A 120 24.32 -8.38 1.31
CA TYR A 120 24.94 -9.01 0.15
C TYR A 120 26.40 -8.54 -0.04
N ASP A 121 26.66 -7.24 0.10
CA ASP A 121 28.02 -6.68 0.03
C ASP A 121 28.93 -7.25 1.13
N ARG A 122 28.39 -7.44 2.35
CA ARG A 122 29.13 -8.08 3.46
C ARG A 122 29.51 -9.53 3.14
N GLN A 123 28.61 -10.30 2.51
CA GLN A 123 28.91 -11.67 2.08
C GLN A 123 29.98 -11.73 0.99
N ARG A 124 30.13 -10.68 0.18
CA ARG A 124 31.11 -10.61 -0.91
C ARG A 124 32.50 -10.16 -0.46
N ALA A 125 32.60 -9.53 0.71
CA ALA A 125 33.86 -9.07 1.30
C ALA A 125 34.55 -10.12 2.20
N LEU A 126 33.94 -11.30 2.35
CA LEU A 126 34.46 -12.47 3.08
C LEU A 126 34.93 -13.54 2.09
#